data_AF-A0A441UIT5-F1
#
_entry.id   AF-A0A441UIT5-F1
#
_cell.length_a   1.000
_cell.length_b   1.000
_cell.length_c   1.000
_cell.angle_alpha   90.00
_cell.angle_beta   90.00
_cell.angle_gamma   90.00
#
_symmetry.space_group_name_H-M   'P 1'
#
loop_
_entity.id
_entity.type
_entity.pdbx_description
1 polymer ?
#
loop_
_entity_poly.entity_id
_entity_poly.type
_entity_poly.pdbx_seq_one_letter_code
_entity_poly.pdbx_strand_id
1 'polypeptide(L)' 'MGDVTTTKKVATMADGPDKLPAAPDHLSLVQRLVKEANITEEQARELIALLGYDWASLIREARFLTRKR' A
#
# COMPACT_ATOMS: atom_id res chain seq x y z
N MET A 1 47.91 5.98 -24.49
CA MET A 1 47.30 5.29 -25.66
C MET A 1 46.54 4.11 -25.10
N GLY A 2 45.23 4.20 -24.83
CA GLY A 2 44.15 4.38 -25.80
C GLY A 2 43.48 3.00 -25.95
N ASP A 3 42.18 2.81 -25.96
CA ASP A 3 41.04 3.71 -26.01
C ASP A 3 39.78 2.91 -25.56
N VAL A 4 38.76 3.68 -25.21
CA VAL A 4 37.35 3.43 -24.88
C VAL A 4 36.63 2.15 -25.38
N THR A 5 35.57 1.74 -24.67
CA THR A 5 34.19 1.44 -25.16
C THR A 5 33.48 0.55 -24.13
N THR A 6 32.67 1.10 -23.22
CA THR A 6 31.21 1.28 -23.35
C THR A 6 30.43 -0.01 -23.66
N THR A 7 29.51 -0.34 -22.73
CA THR A 7 28.23 -1.07 -22.86
C THR A 7 28.13 -2.60 -22.86
N LYS A 8 27.12 -3.01 -22.05
CA LYS A 8 26.11 -4.08 -22.25
C LYS A 8 26.31 -5.47 -21.62
N LYS A 9 25.69 -5.63 -20.44
CA LYS A 9 24.51 -6.48 -20.12
C LYS A 9 24.48 -7.90 -20.68
N VAL A 10 24.43 -8.89 -19.77
CA VAL A 10 23.61 -10.14 -19.73
C VAL A 10 24.32 -11.13 -18.79
N ALA A 11 23.70 -11.89 -17.90
CA ALA A 11 22.34 -12.05 -17.43
C ALA A 11 22.43 -12.83 -16.11
N THR A 12 21.39 -12.73 -15.28
CA THR A 12 20.95 -13.91 -14.50
C THR A 12 19.44 -13.84 -14.45
N MET A 13 18.84 -14.69 -15.27
CA MET A 13 17.42 -15.02 -15.23
C MET A 13 17.22 -15.88 -14.00
N ALA A 14 16.36 -15.44 -13.09
CA ALA A 14 15.76 -16.31 -12.09
C ALA A 14 14.32 -15.82 -11.91
N ASP A 15 13.40 -16.65 -12.41
CA ASP A 15 12.01 -16.80 -12.00
C ASP A 15 11.25 -15.51 -11.70
N GLY A 16 10.48 -15.04 -12.68
CA GLY A 16 9.42 -14.09 -12.38
C GLY A 16 8.33 -14.81 -11.59
N PRO A 17 7.85 -14.27 -10.46
CA PRO A 17 6.43 -14.30 -10.24
C PRO A 17 5.85 -13.22 -11.13
N ASP A 18 4.85 -13.58 -11.92
CA ASP A 18 3.87 -12.67 -12.47
C ASP A 18 3.52 -11.62 -11.39
N LYS A 19 4.13 -10.43 -11.48
CA LYS A 19 3.64 -9.25 -10.79
C LYS A 19 2.38 -8.85 -11.54
N LEU A 20 1.33 -9.65 -11.33
CA LEU A 20 -0.05 -9.25 -11.53
C LEU A 20 -0.13 -7.82 -10.99
N PRO A 21 -0.57 -6.83 -11.78
CA PRO A 21 -0.84 -5.51 -11.24
C PRO A 21 -1.88 -5.77 -10.16
N ALA A 22 -1.43 -5.66 -8.91
CA ALA A 22 -2.20 -6.01 -7.75
C ALA A 22 -3.54 -5.29 -7.90
N ALA A 23 -4.60 -6.08 -8.08
CA ALA A 23 -5.96 -5.58 -8.14
C ALA A 23 -6.12 -4.62 -6.96
N PRO A 24 -6.72 -3.43 -7.15
CA PRO A 24 -6.61 -2.31 -6.23
C PRO A 24 -6.70 -2.80 -4.79
N ASP A 25 -5.54 -2.87 -4.14
CA ASP A 25 -5.33 -3.76 -3.01
C ASP A 25 -6.17 -3.27 -1.84
N HIS A 26 -7.32 -3.90 -1.62
CA HIS A 26 -8.16 -3.64 -0.45
C HIS A 26 -7.35 -3.83 0.85
N LEU A 27 -6.37 -4.74 0.83
CA LEU A 27 -5.38 -4.92 1.90
C LEU A 27 -4.48 -3.69 2.06
N SER A 28 -4.07 -3.04 0.98
CA SER A 28 -3.29 -1.79 1.04
C SER A 28 -4.10 -0.65 1.66
N LEU A 29 -5.43 -0.61 1.48
CA LEU A 29 -6.25 0.43 2.11
C LEU A 29 -6.32 0.26 3.62
N VAL A 30 -6.53 -0.97 4.11
CA VAL A 30 -6.54 -1.28 5.56
C VAL A 30 -5.21 -0.90 6.19
N GLN A 31 -4.09 -1.37 5.61
CA GLN A 31 -2.75 -1.09 6.13
C GLN A 31 -2.43 0.40 6.12
N ARG A 32 -2.83 1.11 5.05
CA ARG A 32 -2.67 2.56 4.98
C ARG A 32 -3.48 3.26 6.06
N LEU A 33 -4.72 2.83 6.31
CA LEU A 33 -5.59 3.46 7.32
C LEU A 33 -5.07 3.25 8.74
N VAL A 34 -4.59 2.05 9.05
CA VAL A 34 -3.92 1.73 10.33
C VAL A 34 -2.74 2.64 10.57
N LYS A 35 -1.86 2.79 9.57
CA LYS A 35 -0.66 3.62 9.67
C LYS A 35 -0.97 5.12 9.81
N GLU A 36 -1.91 5.62 9.00
CA GLU A 36 -2.19 7.06 8.91
C GLU A 36 -3.07 7.58 10.06
N ALA A 37 -3.96 6.73 10.59
CA ALA A 37 -4.89 7.11 11.66
C ALA A 37 -4.55 6.48 13.02
N ASN A 38 -3.54 5.60 13.10
CA ASN A 38 -3.13 4.91 14.32
C ASN A 38 -4.29 4.15 15.00
N ILE A 39 -5.11 3.47 14.20
CA ILE A 39 -6.21 2.60 14.63
C ILE A 39 -5.84 1.13 14.41
N THR A 40 -6.58 0.20 15.01
CA THR A 40 -6.34 -1.24 14.78
C THR A 40 -6.82 -1.67 13.40
N GLU A 41 -6.28 -2.78 12.88
CA GLU A 41 -6.73 -3.36 11.61
C GLU A 41 -8.22 -3.73 11.62
N GLU A 42 -8.74 -4.14 12.78
CA GLU A 42 -10.16 -4.41 12.97
C GLU A 42 -11.00 -3.15 12.77
N GLN A 43 -10.65 -2.07 13.46
CA GLN A 43 -11.31 -0.77 13.30
C GLN A 43 -11.23 -0.26 11.85
N ALA A 44 -10.09 -0.46 11.19
CA ALA A 44 -9.93 -0.09 9.79
C ALA A 44 -10.85 -0.89 8.85
N ARG A 45 -11.00 -2.20 9.06
CA ARG A 45 -11.93 -3.04 8.29
C ARG A 45 -13.38 -2.65 8.53
N GLU A 46 -13.76 -2.36 9.77
CA GLU A 46 -15.10 -1.90 10.11
C GLU A 46 -15.42 -0.56 9.44
N LEU A 47 -14.50 0.40 9.48
CA LEU A 47 -14.69 1.68 8.80
C LEU A 47 -14.86 1.52 7.30
N ILE A 48 -14.07 0.64 6.66
CA ILE A 48 -14.19 0.35 5.23
C ILE A 48 -15.53 -0.35 4.92
N ALA A 49 -15.99 -1.25 5.78
CA ALA A 49 -17.29 -1.91 5.63
C ALA A 49 -18.46 -0.93 5.78
N LEU A 50 -18.34 0.08 6.65
CA LEU A 50 -19.39 1.07 6.94
C LEU A 50 -19.43 2.23 5.95
N LEU A 51 -18.26 2.77 5.57
CA LEU A 51 -18.12 3.98 4.76
C LEU A 51 -17.73 3.69 3.31
N GLY A 52 -17.37 2.44 2.99
CA GLY A 52 -16.79 2.07 1.72
C GLY A 52 -15.33 2.50 1.60
N TYR A 53 -14.88 2.77 0.37
CA TYR A 53 -13.48 2.98 0.05
C TYR A 53 -13.08 4.47 -0.07
N ASP A 54 -13.93 5.40 0.42
CA ASP A 54 -13.66 6.83 0.37
C ASP A 54 -12.63 7.26 1.43
N TRP A 55 -11.42 7.59 0.98
CA TRP A 55 -10.30 7.88 1.87
C TRP A 55 -10.53 9.08 2.80
N ALA A 56 -11.17 10.15 2.32
CA ALA A 56 -11.40 11.34 3.12
C ALA A 56 -12.37 11.07 4.29
N SER A 57 -13.42 10.30 4.02
CA SER A 57 -14.39 9.84 5.02
C SER A 57 -13.73 8.90 6.04
N LEU A 58 -12.94 7.93 5.57
CA LEU A 58 -12.22 6.99 6.43
C LEU A 58 -11.23 7.69 7.39
N ILE A 59 -10.42 8.64 6.90
CA ILE A 59 -9.46 9.36 7.74
C ILE A 59 -10.14 10.25 8.77
N ARG A 60 -11.24 10.89 8.39
CA ARG A 60 -12.02 11.71 9.31
C ARG A 60 -12.53 10.85 10.47
N GLU A 61 -13.20 9.74 10.15
CA GLU A 61 -13.81 8.88 11.16
C GLU A 61 -12.75 8.18 12.02
N ALA A 62 -11.68 7.68 11.41
CA ALA A 62 -10.57 7.05 12.13
C ALA A 62 -9.90 7.99 13.15
N ARG A 63 -9.76 9.28 12.82
CA ARG A 63 -9.24 10.30 13.77
C ARG A 63 -10.21 10.59 14.92
N PHE A 64 -11.51 10.44 14.72
CA PHE A 64 -12.48 10.56 15.81
C PHE A 64 -12.40 9.38 16.78
N LEU A 65 -12.11 8.17 16.28
CA LEU A 65 -11.93 6.98 17.11
C LEU A 65 -10.74 7.11 18.07
N THR A 66 -9.61 7.68 17.62
CA THR A 66 -8.43 7.85 18.47
C THR A 66 -8.57 8.97 19.50
N ARG A 67 -9.39 10.00 19.22
CA ARG A 67 -9.65 11.10 20.17
C ARG A 67 -10.61 10.72 21.31
N LYS A 68 -11.33 9.60 21.19
CA LYS A 68 -12.30 9.13 22.20
C LYS A 68 -11.67 8.20 23.25
N ARG A 69 -10.36 7.98 23.20
CA ARG A 69 -9.62 7.06 24.07
C ARG A 69 -8.86 7.81 25.16
#